data_AF-A0A2G5CBJ1-F1
#
_entry.id   AF-A0A2G5CBJ1-F1
#
_cell.length_a   1.000
_cell.length_b   1.000
_cell.length_c   1.000
_cell.angle_alpha   90.00
_cell.angle_beta   90.00
_cell.angle_gamma   90.00
#
_symmetry.space_group_name_H-M   'P 1'
#
loop_
_entity.id
_entity.type
_entity.pdbx_description
1 polymer ?
#
loop_
_entity_poly.entity_id
_entity_poly.type
_entity_poly.pdbx_seq_one_letter_code
_entity_poly.pdbx_strand_id
1 'polypeptide(L)'
;MASLQSSISANYVPDELLIARVMQIHSSICKLESLRPSKQVNGMFTQLVNLCTLPSSIDITDLPSKLQFANFLINIPRPLDHLDVFPYYGNYVKLASLEYNILYENGMAQPKRMAFVGSGPMPLTSFVLATHHMQTAQFVNFDIDESANNVAQQIVAT
;
A
#
# COMPACT_ATOMS: atom_id res chain seq x y z
N MET A 1 29.14 46.83 0.42
CA MET A 1 29.51 45.47 -0.02
C MET A 1 28.78 44.48 0.87
N ALA A 2 27.60 44.04 0.45
CA ALA A 2 26.86 43.01 1.16
C ALA A 2 27.42 41.65 0.73
N SER A 3 28.04 40.93 1.66
CA SER A 3 28.50 39.57 1.45
C SER A 3 27.29 38.64 1.37
N LEU A 4 27.06 38.03 0.20
CA LEU A 4 26.13 36.92 0.08
C LEU A 4 26.61 35.77 0.99
N GLN A 5 25.83 35.50 2.03
CA GLN A 5 25.84 34.21 2.71
C GLN A 5 25.39 33.14 1.70
N SER A 6 26.33 32.34 1.19
CA SER A 6 25.99 31.04 0.60
C SER A 6 25.96 30.01 1.72
N SER A 7 24.86 29.95 2.46
CA SER A 7 24.52 28.75 3.24
C SER A 7 24.16 27.66 2.24
N ILE A 8 25.13 26.83 1.86
CA ILE A 8 24.88 25.60 1.12
C ILE A 8 24.24 24.62 2.10
N SER A 9 22.91 24.60 2.16
CA SER A 9 22.13 23.52 2.76
C SER A 9 21.56 22.67 1.63
N ALA A 10 22.26 21.63 1.19
CA ALA A 10 21.77 20.82 0.06
C ALA A 10 22.22 19.35 0.16
N ASN A 11 21.58 18.58 1.04
CA ASN A 11 21.48 17.12 0.88
C ASN A 11 20.22 16.77 0.06
N TYR A 12 20.02 17.48 -1.05
CA TYR A 12 18.87 17.30 -1.94
C TYR A 12 19.32 16.56 -3.20
N VAL A 13 18.69 15.42 -3.52
CA VAL A 13 18.94 14.71 -4.78
C VAL A 13 17.94 15.19 -5.82
N PRO A 14 18.38 15.73 -6.98
CA PRO A 14 17.48 16.09 -8.08
C PRO A 14 16.53 14.97 -8.48
N ASP A 15 15.25 15.29 -8.70
CA ASP A 15 14.18 14.32 -9.01
C ASP A 15 14.52 13.46 -10.24
N GLU A 16 15.11 14.07 -11.27
CA GLU A 16 15.56 13.36 -12.47
C GLU A 16 16.57 12.25 -12.16
N LEU A 17 17.49 12.51 -11.21
CA LEU A 17 18.47 11.51 -10.77
C LEU A 17 17.79 10.43 -9.93
N LEU A 18 16.84 10.79 -9.08
CA LEU A 18 16.04 9.83 -8.32
C LEU A 18 15.28 8.89 -9.26
N ILE A 19 14.54 9.44 -10.22
CA ILE A 19 13.76 8.70 -11.23
C ILE A 19 14.69 7.80 -12.04
N ALA A 20 15.80 8.33 -12.56
CA ALA A 20 16.75 7.56 -13.35
C ALA A 20 17.33 6.37 -12.56
N ARG A 21 17.63 6.56 -11.28
CA ARG A 21 18.15 5.49 -10.40
C ARG A 21 17.08 4.47 -10.06
N VAL A 22 15.85 4.88 -9.76
CA VAL A 22 14.72 3.95 -9.54
C VAL A 22 14.48 3.11 -10.80
N MET A 23 14.46 3.74 -11.98
CA MET A 23 14.30 3.04 -13.26
C MET A 23 15.45 2.07 -13.54
N GLN A 24 16.69 2.45 -13.22
CA GLN A 24 17.86 1.57 -13.36
C GLN A 24 17.74 0.34 -12.45
N ILE A 25 17.36 0.54 -11.18
CA ILE A 25 17.16 -0.56 -10.23
C ILE A 25 16.05 -1.48 -10.73
N HIS A 26 14.89 -0.92 -11.11
CA HIS A 26 13.77 -1.67 -11.68
C HIS A 26 14.20 -2.52 -12.89
N SER A 27 14.83 -1.90 -13.90
CA SER A 27 15.35 -2.61 -15.08
C SER A 27 16.29 -3.75 -14.70
N SER A 28 17.09 -3.57 -13.66
CA SER A 28 18.03 -4.58 -13.20
C SER A 28 17.30 -5.72 -12.46
N ILE A 29 16.28 -5.41 -11.66
CA ILE A 29 15.44 -6.39 -10.96
C ILE A 29 14.67 -7.24 -11.98
N CYS A 30 14.10 -6.63 -13.02
CA CYS A 30 13.35 -7.34 -14.07
C CYS A 30 14.18 -8.38 -14.85
N LYS A 31 15.52 -8.27 -14.84
CA LYS A 31 16.41 -9.22 -15.50
C LYS A 31 16.79 -10.42 -14.63
N LEU A 32 16.42 -10.40 -13.35
CA LEU A 32 16.72 -11.51 -12.44
C LEU A 32 15.73 -12.66 -12.69
N GLU A 33 16.25 -13.88 -12.76
CA GLU A 33 15.42 -15.08 -12.85
C GLU A 33 14.63 -15.35 -11.56
N SER A 34 15.09 -14.80 -10.43
CA SER A 34 14.49 -15.01 -9.11
C SER A 34 14.71 -13.82 -8.19
N LEU A 35 13.67 -13.48 -7.42
CA LEU A 35 13.72 -12.47 -6.34
C LEU A 35 13.94 -13.10 -4.96
N ARG A 36 14.34 -14.37 -4.89
CA ARG A 36 14.66 -15.01 -3.61
C ARG A 36 15.81 -14.26 -2.91
N PRO A 37 15.80 -14.18 -1.56
CA PRO A 37 16.85 -13.50 -0.82
C PRO A 37 18.24 -13.98 -1.21
N SER A 38 19.08 -13.05 -1.63
CA SER A 38 20.48 -13.28 -2.00
C SER A 38 21.28 -12.01 -1.81
N LYS A 39 22.61 -12.10 -1.81
CA LYS A 39 23.46 -10.90 -1.67
C LYS A 39 23.18 -9.86 -2.75
N GLN A 40 22.93 -10.31 -3.99
CA GLN A 40 22.61 -9.43 -5.11
C GLN A 40 21.23 -8.78 -4.94
N VAL A 41 20.20 -9.59 -4.72
CA VAL A 41 18.80 -9.13 -4.57
C VAL A 41 18.69 -8.16 -3.39
N ASN A 42 19.24 -8.55 -2.23
CA ASN A 42 19.19 -7.72 -1.03
C ASN A 42 19.96 -6.40 -1.24
N GLY A 43 21.11 -6.43 -1.92
CA GLY A 43 21.86 -5.21 -2.25
C GLY A 43 21.04 -4.22 -3.08
N MET A 44 20.28 -4.71 -4.05
CA MET A 44 19.42 -3.87 -4.91
C MET A 44 18.22 -3.30 -4.16
N PHE A 45 17.55 -4.10 -3.33
CA PHE A 45 16.47 -3.61 -2.49
C PHE A 45 16.98 -2.63 -1.43
N THR A 46 18.15 -2.85 -0.83
CA THR A 46 18.79 -1.88 0.08
C THR A 46 19.09 -0.57 -0.63
N GLN A 47 19.61 -0.62 -1.87
CA GLN A 47 19.81 0.60 -2.67
C GLN A 47 18.51 1.34 -2.94
N LEU A 48 17.44 0.61 -3.29
CA LEU A 48 16.12 1.20 -3.52
C LEU A 48 15.57 1.85 -2.25
N VAL A 49 15.62 1.16 -1.11
CA VAL A 49 15.18 1.69 0.17
C VAL A 49 15.96 2.95 0.53
N ASN A 50 17.30 2.88 0.49
CA ASN A 50 18.15 4.02 0.78
C ASN A 50 17.81 5.23 -0.11
N LEU A 51 17.61 4.99 -1.41
CA LEU A 51 17.25 6.01 -2.38
C LEU A 51 15.89 6.65 -2.06
N CYS A 52 14.87 5.84 -1.77
CA CYS A 52 13.51 6.33 -1.46
C CYS A 52 13.38 6.96 -0.05
N THR A 53 14.38 6.77 0.82
CA THR A 53 14.44 7.43 2.13
C THR A 53 15.21 8.75 2.14
N LEU A 54 15.84 9.13 1.03
CA LEU A 54 16.50 10.43 0.92
C LEU A 54 15.46 11.55 0.88
N PRO A 55 15.77 12.74 1.45
CA PRO A 55 14.92 13.91 1.30
C PRO A 55 14.68 14.21 -0.19
N SER A 56 13.41 14.31 -0.57
CA SER A 56 12.97 14.68 -1.92
C SER A 56 11.93 15.80 -1.84
N SER A 57 11.81 16.57 -2.91
CA SER A 57 10.88 17.68 -3.13
C SER A 57 9.64 17.19 -3.85
N ILE A 58 9.57 15.88 -4.11
CA ILE A 58 8.35 15.21 -4.50
C ILE A 58 7.40 15.36 -3.32
N ASP A 59 6.47 16.28 -3.49
CA ASP A 59 5.41 16.49 -2.53
C ASP A 59 4.37 15.36 -2.69
N ILE A 60 4.42 14.40 -1.79
CA ILE A 60 3.45 13.30 -1.77
C ILE A 60 2.08 13.73 -1.22
N THR A 61 1.94 14.97 -0.71
CA THR A 61 0.67 15.47 -0.19
C THR A 61 -0.36 15.73 -1.29
N ASP A 62 0.10 15.94 -2.53
CA ASP A 62 -0.76 16.01 -3.72
C ASP A 62 -1.28 14.64 -4.18
N LEU A 63 -0.68 13.53 -3.71
CA LEU A 63 -1.21 12.20 -3.98
C LEU A 63 -2.43 11.95 -3.08
N PRO A 64 -3.54 11.43 -3.62
CA PRO A 64 -4.70 11.10 -2.81
C PRO A 64 -4.32 10.11 -1.71
N SER A 65 -4.46 10.54 -0.46
CA SER A 65 -4.29 9.63 0.68
C SER A 65 -5.32 8.50 0.58
N LYS A 66 -5.06 7.36 1.26
CA LYS A 66 -6.07 6.30 1.36
C LYS A 66 -7.40 6.83 1.88
N LEU A 67 -7.38 7.83 2.77
CA LEU A 67 -8.59 8.49 3.28
C LEU A 67 -9.31 9.29 2.20
N GLN A 68 -8.60 10.09 1.41
CA GLN A 68 -9.20 10.82 0.28
C GLN A 68 -9.79 9.87 -0.76
N PHE A 69 -9.11 8.77 -1.06
CA PHE A 69 -9.62 7.76 -1.98
C PHE A 69 -10.86 7.05 -1.43
N ALA A 70 -10.86 6.70 -0.14
CA ALA A 70 -12.02 6.14 0.53
C ALA A 70 -13.22 7.09 0.49
N ASN A 71 -12.98 8.39 0.74
CA ASN A 71 -14.00 9.44 0.60
C ASN A 71 -14.52 9.58 -0.83
N PHE A 72 -13.67 9.44 -1.85
CA PHE A 72 -14.14 9.38 -3.23
C PHE A 72 -15.03 8.15 -3.47
N LEU A 73 -14.60 6.98 -2.99
CA LEU A 73 -15.28 5.70 -3.20
C LEU A 73 -16.69 5.66 -2.57
N ILE A 74 -16.88 6.21 -1.36
CA ILE A 74 -18.20 6.25 -0.71
C ILE A 74 -19.23 7.11 -1.46
N ASN A 75 -18.78 8.00 -2.34
CA ASN A 75 -19.65 8.83 -3.18
C ASN A 75 -20.06 8.14 -4.50
N ILE A 76 -19.55 6.92 -4.75
CA ILE A 76 -19.92 6.12 -5.92
C ILE A 76 -21.06 5.15 -5.54
N PRO A 77 -22.08 4.95 -6.39
CA PRO A 77 -23.08 3.92 -6.15
C PRO A 77 -22.45 2.53 -6.03
N ARG A 78 -22.83 1.76 -5.01
CA ARG A 78 -22.26 0.43 -4.69
C ARG A 78 -20.72 0.46 -4.59
N PRO A 79 -20.15 1.15 -3.58
CA PRO A 79 -18.71 1.31 -3.40
C PRO A 79 -17.88 0.01 -3.50
N LEU A 80 -18.42 -1.11 -2.98
CA LEU A 80 -17.76 -2.41 -2.99
C LEU A 80 -17.54 -3.00 -4.39
N ASP A 81 -18.39 -2.64 -5.36
CA ASP A 81 -18.26 -3.11 -6.75
C ASP A 81 -17.13 -2.39 -7.50
N HIS A 82 -16.56 -1.33 -6.89
CA HIS A 82 -15.61 -0.42 -7.51
C HIS A 82 -14.25 -0.37 -6.79
N LEU A 83 -13.92 -1.38 -5.98
CA LEU A 83 -12.62 -1.43 -5.29
C LEU A 83 -11.42 -1.51 -6.25
N ASP A 84 -11.64 -1.97 -7.48
CA ASP A 84 -10.65 -2.10 -8.54
C ASP A 84 -10.12 -0.76 -9.06
N VAL A 85 -10.84 0.34 -8.82
CA VAL A 85 -10.35 1.69 -9.18
C VAL A 85 -9.16 2.13 -8.34
N PHE A 86 -8.91 1.47 -7.19
CA PHE A 86 -7.73 1.76 -6.39
C PHE A 86 -6.46 1.22 -7.07
N PRO A 87 -5.42 2.05 -7.31
CA PRO A 87 -4.26 1.66 -8.11
C PRO A 87 -3.54 0.37 -7.69
N TYR A 88 -3.61 0.02 -6.39
CA TYR A 88 -2.97 -1.16 -5.85
C TYR A 88 -3.94 -2.32 -5.57
N TYR A 89 -5.19 -2.27 -6.00
CA TYR A 89 -6.18 -3.30 -5.70
C TYR A 89 -5.72 -4.70 -6.09
N GLY A 90 -5.13 -4.85 -7.29
CA GLY A 90 -4.58 -6.13 -7.74
C GLY A 90 -3.48 -6.70 -6.82
N ASN A 91 -2.74 -5.85 -6.12
CA ASN A 91 -1.76 -6.30 -5.12
C ASN A 91 -2.46 -6.84 -3.87
N TYR A 92 -3.54 -6.20 -3.42
CA TYR A 92 -4.35 -6.68 -2.31
C TYR A 92 -5.00 -8.03 -2.59
N VAL A 93 -5.51 -8.25 -3.82
CA VAL A 93 -6.05 -9.56 -4.23
C VAL A 93 -5.01 -10.67 -4.08
N LYS A 94 -3.79 -10.43 -4.57
CA LYS A 94 -2.69 -11.41 -4.48
C LYS A 94 -2.28 -11.66 -3.02
N LEU A 95 -2.09 -10.60 -2.24
CA LEU A 95 -1.65 -10.71 -0.84
C LEU A 95 -2.69 -11.42 0.03
N ALA A 96 -3.95 -11.01 -0.04
CA ALA A 96 -5.03 -11.65 0.71
C ALA A 96 -5.21 -13.13 0.34
N SER A 97 -4.99 -13.50 -0.93
CA SER A 97 -5.02 -14.91 -1.35
C SER A 97 -3.87 -15.72 -0.73
N LEU A 98 -2.67 -15.13 -0.62
CA LEU A 98 -1.55 -15.78 0.08
C LEU A 98 -1.86 -15.95 1.57
N GLU A 99 -2.40 -14.91 2.22
CA GLU A 99 -2.80 -14.96 3.64
C GLU A 99 -3.86 -16.03 3.90
N TYR A 100 -4.89 -16.10 3.05
CA TYR A 100 -5.92 -17.15 3.12
C TYR A 100 -5.32 -18.55 2.98
N ASN A 101 -4.47 -18.76 1.97
CA ASN A 101 -3.87 -20.07 1.72
C ASN A 101 -3.02 -20.53 2.92
N ILE A 102 -2.23 -19.62 3.51
CA ILE A 102 -1.45 -19.94 4.72
C ILE A 102 -2.38 -20.39 5.85
N LEU A 103 -3.47 -19.67 6.09
CA LEU A 103 -4.44 -20.07 7.13
C LEU A 103 -5.04 -21.45 6.84
N TYR A 104 -5.51 -21.65 5.60
CA TYR A 104 -6.14 -22.89 5.16
C TYR A 104 -5.19 -24.10 5.30
N GLU A 105 -3.95 -23.96 4.81
CA GLU A 105 -2.91 -25.00 4.90
C GLU A 105 -2.53 -25.33 6.35
N ASN A 106 -2.72 -24.39 7.28
CA ASN A 106 -2.48 -24.59 8.71
C ASN A 106 -3.76 -24.99 9.49
N GLY A 107 -4.77 -25.52 8.81
CA GLY A 107 -5.96 -26.14 9.43
C GLY A 107 -7.13 -25.19 9.67
N MET A 108 -7.04 -23.91 9.28
CA MET A 108 -8.14 -22.96 9.37
C MET A 108 -9.01 -23.01 8.10
N ALA A 109 -9.76 -24.10 7.93
CA ALA A 109 -10.54 -24.34 6.71
C ALA A 109 -11.77 -23.43 6.55
N GLN A 110 -12.44 -23.04 7.66
CA GLN A 110 -13.62 -22.17 7.63
C GLN A 110 -13.63 -21.18 8.81
N PRO A 111 -12.86 -20.09 8.73
CA PRO A 111 -12.91 -19.03 9.73
C PRO A 111 -14.32 -18.43 9.80
N LYS A 112 -14.85 -18.26 11.01
CA LYS A 112 -16.20 -17.68 11.21
C LYS A 112 -16.15 -16.20 11.55
N ARG A 113 -15.07 -15.74 12.17
CA ARG A 113 -14.89 -14.37 12.64
C ARG A 113 -13.45 -13.95 12.46
N MET A 114 -13.25 -12.79 11.85
CA MET A 114 -11.94 -12.20 11.57
C MET A 114 -11.93 -10.78 12.12
N ALA A 115 -10.83 -10.40 12.77
CA ALA A 115 -10.60 -9.04 13.22
C ALA A 115 -9.32 -8.48 12.59
N PHE A 116 -9.40 -7.29 12.02
CA PHE A 116 -8.26 -6.55 11.49
C PHE A 116 -8.01 -5.31 12.34
N VAL A 117 -6.78 -5.16 12.84
CA VAL A 117 -6.33 -4.02 13.63
C VAL A 117 -5.38 -3.18 12.78
N GLY A 118 -5.63 -1.88 12.67
CA GLY A 118 -4.95 -0.99 11.72
C GLY A 118 -5.52 -1.13 10.31
N SER A 119 -6.84 -1.28 10.21
CA SER A 119 -7.52 -1.56 8.94
C SER A 119 -7.57 -0.35 7.99
N GLY A 120 -7.41 0.86 8.52
CA GLY A 120 -7.46 2.11 7.79
C GLY A 120 -8.84 2.47 7.24
N PRO A 121 -8.95 3.59 6.50
CA PRO A 121 -10.22 4.10 5.97
C PRO A 121 -10.81 3.25 4.84
N MET A 122 -10.01 2.33 4.29
CA MET A 122 -10.40 1.43 3.20
C MET A 122 -9.80 0.06 3.49
N PRO A 123 -10.50 -0.81 4.25
CA PRO A 123 -9.97 -2.06 4.77
C PRO A 123 -9.96 -3.16 3.68
N LEU A 124 -9.17 -2.93 2.62
CA LEU A 124 -9.13 -3.73 1.39
C LEU A 124 -8.85 -5.21 1.65
N THR A 125 -7.92 -5.54 2.55
CA THR A 125 -7.63 -6.95 2.88
C THR A 125 -8.89 -7.65 3.38
N SER A 126 -9.63 -7.02 4.30
CA SER A 126 -10.88 -7.59 4.82
C SER A 126 -11.94 -7.75 3.73
N PHE A 127 -12.08 -6.77 2.83
CA PHE A 127 -13.06 -6.82 1.74
C PHE A 127 -12.73 -7.91 0.74
N VAL A 128 -11.46 -8.03 0.33
CA VAL A 128 -11.03 -9.07 -0.60
C VAL A 128 -11.25 -10.46 0.02
N LEU A 129 -10.87 -10.66 1.28
CA LEU A 129 -11.09 -11.93 1.97
C LEU A 129 -12.59 -12.25 2.06
N ALA A 130 -13.41 -11.29 2.49
CA ALA A 130 -14.85 -11.46 2.60
C ALA A 130 -15.51 -11.79 1.25
N THR A 131 -15.06 -11.18 0.16
CA THR A 131 -15.70 -11.36 -1.17
C THR A 131 -15.21 -12.60 -1.91
N HIS A 132 -13.94 -12.98 -1.76
CA HIS A 132 -13.32 -14.03 -2.59
C HIS A 132 -13.07 -15.35 -1.84
N HIS A 133 -12.84 -15.32 -0.53
CA HIS A 133 -12.29 -16.47 0.21
C HIS A 133 -13.11 -16.92 1.42
N MET A 134 -13.74 -15.98 2.13
CA MET A 134 -14.40 -16.18 3.43
C MET A 134 -15.80 -15.54 3.45
N GLN A 135 -16.63 -15.85 2.46
CA GLN A 135 -17.93 -15.20 2.21
C GLN A 135 -18.97 -15.35 3.34
N THR A 136 -18.78 -16.33 4.23
CA THR A 136 -19.66 -16.58 5.37
C THR A 136 -19.08 -16.09 6.70
N ALA A 137 -17.85 -15.57 6.69
CA ALA A 137 -17.18 -15.08 7.89
C ALA A 137 -17.64 -13.65 8.21
N GLN A 138 -17.76 -13.36 9.50
CA GLN A 138 -17.96 -12.00 9.99
C GLN A 138 -16.61 -11.30 10.10
N PHE A 139 -16.49 -10.11 9.52
CA PHE A 139 -15.30 -9.28 9.63
C PHE A 139 -15.55 -8.11 10.57
N VAL A 140 -14.55 -7.80 11.40
CA VAL A 140 -14.52 -6.60 12.21
C VAL A 140 -13.23 -5.86 11.91
N ASN A 141 -13.36 -4.59 11.55
CA ASN A 141 -12.25 -3.73 11.16
C ASN A 141 -12.09 -2.63 12.20
N PHE A 142 -10.87 -2.46 12.70
CA PHE A 142 -10.54 -1.46 13.71
C PHE A 142 -9.33 -0.65 13.25
N ASP A 143 -9.41 0.65 13.46
CA ASP A 143 -8.29 1.59 13.36
C ASP A 143 -8.25 2.50 14.60
N ILE A 144 -7.07 3.06 14.89
CA ILE A 144 -6.90 4.06 15.95
C ILE A 144 -7.53 5.40 15.55
N ASP A 145 -7.57 5.69 14.25
CA ASP A 145 -8.22 6.89 13.71
C ASP A 145 -9.73 6.67 13.56
N GLU A 146 -10.51 7.41 14.34
CA GLU A 146 -11.98 7.36 14.29
C GLU A 146 -12.53 7.75 12.91
N SER A 147 -11.89 8.71 12.22
CA SER A 147 -12.33 9.11 10.88
C SER A 147 -12.17 7.97 9.88
N ALA A 148 -11.11 7.17 10.02
CA ALA A 148 -10.90 5.98 9.20
C ALA A 148 -12.00 4.94 9.43
N ASN A 149 -12.34 4.67 10.69
CA ASN A 149 -13.43 3.75 11.03
C ASN A 149 -14.78 4.21 10.42
N ASN A 150 -15.09 5.50 10.52
CA ASN A 150 -16.35 6.07 10.01
C ASN A 150 -16.47 5.98 8.49
N VAL A 151 -15.38 6.25 7.76
CA VAL A 151 -15.38 6.13 6.29
C VAL A 151 -15.45 4.66 5.86
N ALA A 152 -14.68 3.78 6.52
CA ALA A 152 -14.69 2.35 6.23
C ALA A 152 -16.09 1.71 6.40
N GLN A 153 -16.84 2.13 7.42
CA GLN A 153 -18.22 1.67 7.64
C GLN A 153 -19.17 2.09 6.51
N GLN A 154 -19.00 3.30 5.96
CA GLN A 154 -19.85 3.79 4.88
C GLN A 154 -19.65 3.03 3.56
N ILE A 155 -18.44 2.50 3.32
CA ILE A 155 -18.17 1.69 2.12
C ILE A 155 -19.05 0.42 2.08
N VAL A 156 -19.39 -0.15 3.24
CA VAL A 156 -20.21 -1.37 3.36
C VAL A 156 -21.69 -1.10 3.66
N ALA A 157 -22.09 0.16 3.80
CA ALA A 157 -23.44 0.54 4.26
C ALA A 157 -24.50 0.59 3.14
N THR A 158 -24.18 0.15 1.92
CA THR A 158 -25.02 0.28 0.72
C THR A 158 -25.66 -1.03 0.28
#